data_AF-A0A087FXJ9-F1
#
_entry.id   AF-A0A087FXJ9-F1
#
_cell.length_a   1.000
_cell.length_b   1.000
_cell.length_c   1.000
_cell.angle_alpha   90.00
_cell.angle_beta   90.00
_cell.angle_gamma   90.00
#
_symmetry.space_group_name_H-M   'P 1'
#
loop_
_entity.id
_entity.type
_entity.pdbx_description
1 polymer ?
#
loop_
_entity_poly.entity_id
_entity_poly.type
_entity_poly.pdbx_seq_one_letter_code
_entity_poly.pdbx_strand_id
1 'polypeptide(L)' 'GFAAPSRLQVLYSYRDYRSEGSSGSESKEVTVRSSTEVVFQPRDSTKMKKFKLSSLLSISLSA' A
#
# COMPACT_ATOMS: atom_id res chain seq x y z
N GLY A 1 -4.93 0.75 28.57
CA GLY A 1 -5.04 1.14 27.14
C GLY A 1 -4.59 -0.03 26.30
N PHE A 2 -5.32 -0.37 25.24
CA PHE A 2 -4.92 -1.46 24.34
C PHE A 2 -3.68 -1.02 23.55
N ALA A 3 -2.59 -1.79 23.62
CA ALA A 3 -1.41 -1.54 22.80
C ALA A 3 -1.78 -1.75 21.33
N ALA A 4 -1.35 -0.82 20.47
CA ALA A 4 -1.54 -0.99 19.03
C ALA A 4 -0.84 -2.28 18.57
N PRO A 5 -1.47 -3.11 17.72
CA PRO A 5 -0.84 -4.32 17.20
C PRO A 5 0.52 -4.00 16.57
N SER A 6 1.54 -4.81 16.84
CA SER A 6 2.89 -4.63 16.28
C SER A 6 3.03 -5.19 14.85
N ARG A 7 2.06 -6.01 14.43
CA ARG A 7 1.98 -6.65 13.11
C ARG A 7 0.58 -6.49 12.53
N LEU A 8 0.49 -6.48 11.21
CA LEU A 8 -0.74 -6.38 10.42
C LEU A 8 -0.79 -7.50 9.38
N GLN A 9 -1.95 -8.12 9.20
CA GLN A 9 -2.23 -8.96 8.04
C GLN A 9 -2.70 -8.06 6.89
N VAL A 10 -2.13 -8.27 5.71
CA VAL A 10 -2.39 -7.46 4.52
C VAL A 10 -2.70 -8.39 3.37
N LEU A 11 -3.86 -8.21 2.77
CA LEU A 11 -4.23 -8.81 1.49
C LEU A 11 -3.95 -7.80 0.38
N TYR A 12 -3.24 -8.20 -0.66
CA TYR A 12 -2.94 -7.33 -1.80
C TYR A 12 -3.07 -8.07 -3.12
N SER A 13 -3.35 -7.34 -4.19
CA SER A 13 -3.27 -7.82 -5.58
C SER A 13 -2.39 -6.87 -6.38
N TYR A 14 -1.68 -7.40 -7.38
CA TYR A 14 -0.87 -6.57 -8.27
C TYR A 14 -1.78 -5.91 -9.32
N ARG A 15 -1.62 -4.59 -9.48
CA ARG A 15 -2.30 -3.82 -10.52
C ARG A 15 -1.29 -3.01 -11.31
N ASP A 16 -1.19 -3.30 -12.59
CA ASP A 16 -0.49 -2.44 -13.54
C ASP A 16 -1.43 -1.31 -13.96
N TYR A 17 -1.11 -0.09 -13.55
CA TYR A 17 -1.90 1.11 -13.88
C TYR A 17 -1.60 1.67 -15.29
N ARG A 18 -0.62 1.11 -16.02
CA ARG A 18 -0.25 1.55 -17.37
C ARG A 18 -0.93 0.75 -18.48
N SER A 19 -1.45 -0.43 -18.17
CA SER A 19 -2.23 -1.22 -19.12
C SER A 19 -3.71 -1.12 -18.81
N GLU A 20 -4.53 -1.04 -19.86
CA GLU A 20 -6.00 -1.19 -19.81
C GLU A 20 -6.43 -2.61 -19.37
N GLY A 21 -5.48 -3.48 -19.04
CA GLY A 21 -5.67 -4.91 -18.81
C GLY A 21 -6.17 -5.24 -17.41
N SER A 22 -6.91 -6.36 -17.35
CA SER A 22 -7.44 -6.95 -16.13
C SER A 22 -6.38 -7.03 -15.04
N SER A 23 -6.63 -6.36 -13.91
CA SER A 23 -5.91 -6.59 -12.66
C SER A 23 -5.89 -8.10 -12.41
N GLY A 24 -4.72 -8.67 -12.13
CA GLY A 24 -4.66 -10.09 -11.77
C GLY A 24 -5.59 -10.34 -10.59
N SER A 25 -6.55 -11.26 -10.75
CA SER A 25 -7.47 -11.66 -9.68
C SER A 25 -6.77 -12.42 -8.55
N GLU A 26 -5.47 -12.67 -8.68
CA GLU A 26 -4.67 -13.30 -7.65
C GLU A 26 -4.42 -12.31 -6.50
N SER A 27 -5.03 -12.60 -5.35
CA SER A 27 -4.77 -11.93 -4.11
C SER A 27 -3.76 -12.73 -3.27
N LYS A 28 -2.84 -12.02 -2.61
CA LYS A 28 -1.84 -12.61 -1.73
C LYS A 28 -1.96 -12.01 -0.34
N GLU A 29 -1.94 -12.87 0.67
CA GLU A 29 -1.93 -12.47 2.07
C GLU A 29 -0.51 -12.50 2.64
N VAL A 30 -0.14 -11.47 3.39
CA VAL A 30 1.16 -11.34 4.05
C VAL A 30 1.01 -10.74 5.43
N THR A 31 1.89 -11.11 6.37
CA THR A 31 1.98 -10.48 7.69
C THR A 31 3.16 -9.51 7.73
N VAL A 32 2.89 -8.22 7.93
CA VAL A 32 3.89 -7.15 7.96
C VAL A 32 3.99 -6.51 9.34
N ARG A 33 5.01 -5.68 9.56
CA ARG A 33 5.09 -4.84 10.77
C ARG A 33 4.15 -3.65 10.65
N SER A 34 3.60 -3.16 11.74
CA SER A 34 2.76 -1.95 11.73
C SER A 34 3.51 -0.69 11.28
N SER A 35 4.84 -0.69 11.41
CA SER A 35 5.72 0.36 10.90
C SER A 35 5.98 0.31 9.39
N THR A 36 5.41 -0.66 8.67
CA THR A 36 5.57 -0.78 7.22
C THR A 36 4.99 0.44 6.53
N GLU A 37 5.74 0.99 5.56
CA GLU A 37 5.38 2.22 4.87
C GLU A 37 4.98 1.94 3.41
N VAL A 38 3.88 2.55 2.98
CA VAL A 38 3.56 2.72 1.56
C VAL A 38 4.39 3.88 1.05
N VAL A 39 5.16 3.65 -0.01
CA VAL A 39 6.08 4.62 -0.59
C VAL A 39 5.74 4.82 -2.05
N PHE A 40 5.60 6.07 -2.47
CA PHE A 40 5.46 6.41 -3.89
C PHE A 40 6.16 7.72 -4.22
N GLN A 41 6.62 7.83 -5.46
CA GLN A 41 7.21 9.04 -6.00
C GLN A 41 6.38 9.44 -7.22
N PRO A 42 5.68 10.60 -7.19
CA PRO A 42 5.02 11.13 -8.37
C PRO A 42 6.03 11.36 -9.49
N ARG A 43 5.63 11.11 -10.74
CA ARG A 43 6.51 11.15 -11.92
C ARG A 43 7.31 12.46 -12.04
N ASP A 44 6.65 13.59 -11.77
CA ASP A 44 7.24 14.93 -11.93
C ASP A 44 7.79 15.51 -10.62
N SER A 45 8.02 14.66 -9.62
CA SER A 45 8.50 15.06 -8.29
C SER A 45 9.74 14.26 -7.89
N THR A 46 10.77 14.95 -7.43
CA THR A 46 11.90 14.32 -6.73
C THR A 46 11.57 13.99 -5.27
N LYS A 47 10.43 14.47 -4.77
CA LYS A 47 9.97 14.19 -3.39
C LYS A 47 9.18 12.89 -3.35
N MET A 48 9.67 11.99 -2.51
CA MET A 48 8.99 10.75 -2.16
C MET A 48 7.95 10.99 -1.07
N LYS A 49 6.80 10.32 -1.18
CA LYS A 49 5.74 10.32 -0.16
C LYS A 49 5.75 8.97 0.55
N LYS A 50 5.63 9.01 1.88
CA LYS A 50 5.67 7.84 2.76
C LYS A 50 4.50 7.89 3.73
N PHE A 51 3.81 6.78 3.88
CA PHE A 51 2.68 6.66 4.80
C PHE A 51 2.71 5.31 5.52
N LYS A 52 2.59 5.28 6.84
CA LYS A 52 2.54 4.02 7.60
C LYS A 52 1.22 3.31 7.37
N LEU A 53 1.26 2.01 7.07
CA LEU A 53 0.07 1.18 6.90
C LEU A 53 -0.87 1.26 8.11
N SER A 54 -0.32 1.31 9.33
CA SER A 54 -1.11 1.40 10.56
C SER A 54 -1.92 2.70 10.72
N SER A 55 -1.65 3.73 9.91
CA SER A 55 -2.33 5.04 9.97
C SER A 55 -3.26 5.31 8.80
N LEU A 56 -3.31 4.39 7.83
CA LEU A 56 -4.06 4.58 6.59
C LEU A 56 -5.42 3.93 6.66
N LEU A 57 -6.46 4.69 6.31
CA LEU A 57 -7.79 4.14 6.07
C LEU A 57 -7.99 3.82 4.59
N SER A 58 -7.53 4.70 3.69
CA SER A 58 -7.57 4.52 2.25
C SER A 58 -6.58 5.46 1.56
N ILE A 59 -6.04 5.04 0.41
CA ILE A 59 -5.27 5.89 -0.51
C ILE A 59 -5.83 5.64 -1.91
N SER A 60 -6.10 6.72 -2.64
CA SER A 60 -6.38 6.69 -4.07
C SER A 60 -5.27 7.40 -4.81
N LEU A 61 -4.81 6.82 -5.92
CA LEU A 61 -3.83 7.40 -6.83
C LEU A 61 -4.50 7.57 -8.19
N SER A 62 -4.35 8.75 -8.78
CA SER A 62 -4.73 9.03 -10.17
C SER A 62 -3.48 9.29 -11.01
N ALA A 63 -3.54 8.90 -12.28
CA ALA A 63 -2.52 9.21 -13.27
C ALA A 63 -2.65 10.63 -13.81
#